data_AF-A0A953AMJ0-F1
#
_entry.id   AF-A0A953AMJ0-F1
#
_cell.length_a   1.000
_cell.length_b   1.000
_cell.length_c   1.000
_cell.angle_alpha   90.00
_cell.angle_beta   90.00
_cell.angle_gamma   90.00
#
_symmetry.space_group_name_H-M   'P 1'
#
loop_
_entity.id
_entity.type
_entity.pdbx_description
1 polymer ?
#
loop_
_entity_poly.entity_id
_entity_poly.type
_entity_poly.pdbx_seq_one_letter_code
_entity_poly.pdbx_strand_id
1 'polypeptide(L)'
;MGFGCAEAHRKASAPVARKLYFAVELHRQGKLVGHPKLLGETGKVLKAERRQPGSDVADYVLMLTPTQSGAGLYHLDLDVAVPEAVGHSEISLLHGEVRKLELGHKPGDLAVTLTLMEVDSPEFRTLMQLMRESRGRPGAI
;
A
#
# COMPACT_ATOMS: atom_id res chain seq x y z
N MET A 1 53.21 -18.48 -16.35
CA MET A 1 53.05 -17.30 -15.47
C MET A 1 51.56 -17.16 -15.18
N GLY A 2 51.16 -17.47 -13.95
CA GLY A 2 49.77 -17.42 -13.51
C GLY A 2 49.52 -16.21 -12.59
N PHE A 3 48.24 -16.09 -12.22
CA PHE A 3 47.58 -15.07 -11.38
C PHE A 3 47.30 -13.74 -12.10
N GLY A 4 46.09 -13.19 -12.10
CA GLY A 4 44.91 -13.49 -11.29
C GLY A 4 44.17 -12.19 -10.99
N CYS A 5 42.87 -12.21 -11.26
CA CYS A 5 41.80 -11.25 -11.03
C CYS A 5 41.99 -10.10 -10.03
N ALA A 6 41.40 -8.95 -10.37
CA ALA A 6 40.65 -8.14 -9.42
C ALA A 6 39.60 -7.26 -10.14
N GLU A 7 38.61 -7.90 -10.76
CA GLU A 7 37.37 -7.21 -11.13
C GLU A 7 36.56 -7.03 -9.84
N ALA A 8 36.61 -5.83 -9.28
CA ALA A 8 35.89 -5.49 -8.06
C ALA A 8 34.39 -5.58 -8.33
N HIS A 9 33.79 -6.71 -7.95
CA HIS A 9 32.34 -6.85 -7.78
C HIS A 9 31.85 -5.78 -6.79
N ARG A 10 31.45 -4.61 -7.29
CA ARG A 10 30.47 -3.77 -6.59
C ARG A 10 29.17 -4.56 -6.57
N LYS A 11 28.93 -5.30 -5.49
CA LYS A 11 27.57 -5.68 -5.12
C LYS A 11 26.79 -4.39 -4.98
N ALA A 12 26.05 -4.00 -6.02
CA ALA A 12 24.95 -3.07 -5.87
C ALA A 12 24.00 -3.73 -4.87
N SER A 13 24.02 -3.25 -3.62
CA SER A 13 23.07 -3.66 -2.60
C SER A 13 21.68 -3.49 -3.18
N ALA A 14 20.91 -4.57 -3.29
CA ALA A 14 19.52 -4.48 -3.70
C ALA A 14 18.82 -3.40 -2.86
N PRO A 15 17.96 -2.54 -3.44
CA PRO A 15 17.31 -1.48 -2.70
C PRO A 15 16.57 -2.09 -1.49
N VAL A 16 16.93 -1.61 -0.29
CA VAL A 16 16.32 -2.07 0.96
C VAL A 16 14.85 -1.67 0.92
N ALA A 17 13.96 -2.66 0.90
CA ALA A 17 12.53 -2.41 0.85
C ALA A 17 12.09 -1.55 2.05
N ARG A 18 11.45 -0.41 1.76
CA ARG A 18 11.02 0.56 2.79
C ARG A 18 9.67 0.16 3.34
N LYS A 19 9.51 0.25 4.66
CA LYS A 19 8.24 -0.02 5.34
C LYS A 19 7.36 1.20 5.29
N LEU A 20 6.15 1.04 4.79
CA LEU A 20 5.22 2.13 4.55
C LEU A 20 3.89 1.83 5.23
N TYR A 21 3.31 2.87 5.81
CA TYR A 21 1.95 2.92 6.31
C TYR A 21 1.12 3.85 5.44
N PHE A 22 -0.11 3.41 5.13
CA PHE A 22 -1.06 4.15 4.34
C PHE A 22 -2.36 4.29 5.13
N ALA A 23 -2.82 5.53 5.32
CA ALA A 23 -4.17 5.80 5.76
C ALA A 23 -4.97 6.29 4.55
N VAL A 24 -6.07 5.59 4.23
CA VAL A 24 -6.90 5.91 3.07
C VAL A 24 -8.31 6.18 3.55
N GLU A 25 -8.92 7.24 3.05
CA GLU A 25 -10.35 7.51 3.17
C GLU A 25 -11.00 7.40 1.79
N LEU A 26 -11.99 6.52 1.70
CA LEU A 26 -12.72 6.26 0.46
C LEU A 26 -14.10 6.89 0.57
N HIS A 27 -14.42 7.78 -0.36
CA HIS A 27 -15.73 8.41 -0.46
C HIS A 27 -16.40 8.06 -1.79
N ARG A 28 -17.69 7.73 -1.76
CA ARG A 28 -18.52 7.53 -2.95
C ARG A 28 -19.69 8.51 -2.88
N GLN A 29 -19.88 9.32 -3.90
CA GLN A 29 -20.93 10.35 -3.93
C GLN A 29 -20.90 11.24 -2.68
N GLY A 30 -19.69 11.61 -2.23
CA GLY A 30 -19.46 12.38 -1.01
C GLY A 30 -19.69 11.63 0.31
N LYS A 31 -20.12 10.37 0.31
CA LYS A 31 -20.32 9.55 1.51
C LYS A 31 -19.09 8.68 1.80
N LEU A 32 -18.64 8.67 3.05
CA LEU A 32 -17.54 7.80 3.48
C LEU A 32 -17.95 6.33 3.34
N VAL A 33 -17.25 5.61 2.47
CA VAL A 33 -17.42 4.16 2.27
C VAL A 33 -16.51 3.39 3.20
N GLY A 34 -15.25 3.81 3.38
CA GLY A 34 -14.31 3.10 4.23
C GLY A 34 -13.06 3.89 4.54
N HIS A 35 -12.33 3.45 5.56
CA HIS A 35 -11.08 4.07 6.01
C HIS A 35 -9.94 3.06 6.19
N PRO A 36 -9.58 2.26 5.15
CA PRO A 36 -8.60 1.21 5.31
C PRO A 36 -7.23 1.76 5.71
N LYS A 37 -6.61 1.08 6.66
CA LYS A 37 -5.24 1.33 7.10
C LYS A 37 -4.40 0.17 6.62
N LEU A 38 -3.46 0.48 5.74
CA LEU A 38 -2.65 -0.49 5.02
C LEU A 38 -1.19 -0.31 5.38
N LEU A 39 -0.47 -1.40 5.19
CA LEU A 39 0.83 -1.52 5.76
C LEU A 39 1.67 -2.56 5.06
N GLY A 40 2.85 -2.14 4.65
CA GLY A 40 3.56 -2.86 3.62
C GLY A 40 4.99 -2.44 3.44
N GLU A 41 5.57 -2.99 2.37
CA GLU A 41 6.92 -2.69 1.94
C GLU A 41 6.87 -2.25 0.49
N THR A 42 7.77 -1.36 0.08
CA THR A 42 7.94 -0.99 -1.34
C THR A 42 8.19 -2.23 -2.19
N GLY A 43 7.59 -2.26 -3.38
CA GLY A 43 7.66 -3.38 -4.33
C GLY A 43 6.68 -4.52 -4.02
N LYS A 44 5.81 -4.39 -3.00
CA LYS A 44 4.79 -5.38 -2.67
C LYS A 44 3.39 -4.80 -2.79
N VAL A 45 2.50 -5.55 -3.43
CA VAL A 45 1.08 -5.22 -3.52
C VAL A 45 0.43 -5.32 -2.14
N LEU A 46 -0.32 -4.30 -1.77
CA LEU A 46 -1.13 -4.24 -0.56
C LEU A 46 -2.59 -4.26 -0.97
N LYS A 47 -3.39 -5.12 -0.32
CA LYS A 47 -4.82 -5.24 -0.60
C LYS A 47 -5.62 -5.07 0.68
N ALA A 48 -6.62 -4.19 0.65
CA ALA A 48 -7.68 -4.13 1.64
C ALA A 48 -9.02 -4.43 0.97
N GLU A 49 -9.82 -5.28 1.59
CA GLU A 49 -11.16 -5.62 1.12
C GLU A 49 -12.09 -5.60 2.33
N ARG A 50 -13.25 -4.94 2.20
CA ARG A 50 -14.33 -5.04 3.18
C ARG A 50 -15.54 -5.66 2.52
N ARG A 51 -16.11 -6.65 3.17
CA ARG A 51 -17.31 -7.37 2.74
C ARG A 51 -18.15 -7.65 3.98
N GLN A 52 -19.46 -7.45 3.86
CA GLN A 52 -20.40 -7.85 4.91
C GLN A 52 -20.52 -9.38 4.97
N PRO A 53 -20.66 -9.99 6.15
CA PRO A 53 -20.88 -11.43 6.26
C PRO A 53 -22.08 -11.87 5.42
N GLY A 54 -21.88 -12.88 4.55
CA GLY A 54 -22.92 -13.40 3.67
C GLY A 54 -23.20 -12.60 2.39
N SER A 55 -22.51 -11.48 2.16
CA SER A 55 -22.58 -10.75 0.89
C SER A 55 -21.60 -11.31 -0.13
N ASP A 56 -22.04 -11.57 -1.35
CA ASP A 56 -21.14 -11.94 -2.46
C ASP A 56 -20.34 -10.74 -2.99
N VAL A 57 -20.84 -9.53 -2.75
CA VAL A 57 -20.24 -8.27 -3.23
C VAL A 57 -19.48 -7.59 -2.10
N ALA A 58 -18.25 -7.16 -2.39
CA ALA A 58 -17.45 -6.36 -1.46
C ALA A 58 -17.95 -4.90 -1.41
N ASP A 59 -17.94 -4.30 -0.22
CA ASP A 59 -18.23 -2.87 -0.05
C ASP A 59 -17.14 -2.02 -0.70
N TYR A 60 -15.89 -2.48 -0.63
CA TYR A 60 -14.77 -1.95 -1.38
C TYR A 60 -13.64 -2.98 -1.51
N VAL A 61 -12.85 -2.80 -2.55
CA VAL A 61 -11.53 -3.39 -2.75
C VAL A 61 -10.57 -2.24 -3.04
N LEU A 62 -9.45 -2.20 -2.32
CA LEU A 62 -8.37 -1.25 -2.51
C LEU A 62 -7.09 -2.04 -2.73
N MET A 63 -6.38 -1.72 -3.80
CA MET A 63 -5.04 -2.22 -4.08
C MET A 63 -4.06 -1.05 -4.19
N LEU A 64 -2.89 -1.22 -3.57
CA LEU A 64 -1.81 -0.25 -3.55
C LEU A 64 -0.51 -0.94 -3.92
N THR A 65 0.23 -0.41 -4.89
CA THR A 65 1.56 -0.90 -5.25
C THR A 65 2.59 0.22 -5.12
N PRO A 66 3.20 0.39 -3.95
CA PRO A 66 4.21 1.41 -3.74
C PRO A 66 5.56 1.01 -4.33
N THR A 67 6.19 1.91 -5.07
CA THR A 67 7.53 1.77 -5.63
C THR A 67 8.38 2.96 -5.18
N GLN A 68 9.62 2.70 -4.79
CA GLN A 68 10.53 3.78 -4.46
C GLN A 68 11.11 4.38 -5.76
N SER A 69 10.82 5.67 -6.02
CA SER A 69 11.27 6.38 -7.23
C SER A 69 12.39 7.40 -6.94
N GLY A 70 12.79 7.55 -5.68
CA GLY A 70 13.88 8.42 -5.26
C GLY A 70 14.09 8.40 -3.75
N ALA A 71 15.00 9.24 -3.25
CA ALA A 71 15.17 9.41 -1.81
C ALA A 71 13.91 10.07 -1.22
N GLY A 72 13.17 9.33 -0.38
CA GLY A 72 11.94 9.81 0.24
C GLY A 72 10.74 10.03 -0.70
N LEU A 73 10.87 9.71 -1.98
CA LEU A 73 9.81 9.80 -2.98
C LEU A 73 9.29 8.41 -3.35
N TYR A 74 7.98 8.24 -3.21
CA TYR A 74 7.28 6.98 -3.45
C TYR A 74 6.26 7.17 -4.56
N HIS A 75 6.43 6.43 -5.65
CA HIS A 75 5.40 6.29 -6.66
C HIS A 75 4.41 5.21 -6.22
N LEU A 76 3.14 5.44 -6.44
CA LEU A 76 2.06 4.57 -6.00
C LEU A 76 1.06 4.38 -7.13
N ASP A 77 0.93 3.13 -7.52
CA ASP A 77 -0.22 2.65 -8.28
C ASP A 77 -1.36 2.35 -7.30
N LEU A 78 -2.52 2.95 -7.53
CA LEU A 78 -3.71 2.81 -6.72
C LEU A 78 -4.87 2.37 -7.60
N ASP A 79 -5.46 1.22 -7.25
CA ASP A 79 -6.74 0.77 -7.77
C ASP A 79 -7.77 0.72 -6.66
N VAL A 80 -8.96 1.21 -6.94
CA VAL A 80 -10.11 1.11 -6.05
C VAL A 80 -11.32 0.61 -6.82
N ALA A 81 -12.05 -0.30 -6.20
CA ALA A 81 -13.36 -0.75 -6.65
C ALA A 81 -14.34 -0.62 -5.49
N VAL A 82 -15.48 -0.01 -5.75
CA VAL A 82 -16.67 0.01 -4.88
C VAL A 82 -17.85 -0.48 -5.73
N PRO A 83 -18.99 -0.88 -5.13
CA PRO A 83 -20.18 -1.19 -5.91
C PRO A 83 -20.48 -0.07 -6.91
N GLU A 84 -20.57 -0.43 -8.19
CA GLU A 84 -20.89 0.45 -9.33
C GLU A 84 -19.82 1.49 -9.72
N ALA A 85 -18.64 1.53 -9.09
CA ALA A 85 -17.56 2.41 -9.50
C ALA A 85 -16.18 1.79 -9.33
N VAL A 86 -15.32 2.01 -10.32
CA VAL A 86 -13.90 1.64 -10.28
C VAL A 86 -13.07 2.87 -10.59
N GLY A 87 -11.87 2.94 -10.03
CA GLY A 87 -10.96 4.05 -10.20
C GLY A 87 -9.53 3.57 -10.13
N HIS A 88 -8.68 4.18 -10.96
CA HIS A 88 -7.25 3.93 -11.00
C HIS A 88 -6.51 5.26 -11.00
N SER A 89 -5.36 5.32 -10.32
CA SER A 89 -4.47 6.47 -10.37
C SER A 89 -3.05 6.10 -10.04
N GLU A 90 -2.13 6.74 -10.74
CA GLU A 90 -0.72 6.76 -10.40
C GLU A 90 -0.36 8.11 -9.76
N ILE A 91 0.25 8.08 -8.58
CA ILE A 91 0.67 9.29 -7.87
C ILE A 91 2.04 9.14 -7.24
N SER A 92 2.74 10.26 -7.09
CA SER A 92 3.98 10.32 -6.34
C SER A 92 3.76 11.09 -5.05
N LEU A 93 4.20 10.52 -3.93
CA LEU A 93 4.03 11.07 -2.59
C LEU A 93 5.36 11.04 -1.83
N LEU A 94 5.55 12.07 -1.01
CA LEU A 94 6.58 12.12 0.02
C LEU A 94 6.10 11.49 1.33
N HIS A 95 7.04 11.19 2.23
CA HIS A 95 6.71 10.88 3.62
C HIS A 95 5.89 12.02 4.26
N GLY A 96 4.78 11.66 4.90
CA GLY A 96 3.86 12.60 5.55
C GLY A 96 2.89 13.30 4.61
N GLU A 97 2.99 13.06 3.30
CA GLU A 97 2.15 13.75 2.33
C GLU A 97 0.72 13.20 2.33
N VAL A 98 -0.23 14.13 2.26
CA VAL A 98 -1.65 13.86 2.07
C VAL A 98 -2.05 14.27 0.66
N ARG A 99 -2.71 13.38 -0.06
CA ARG A 99 -3.19 13.63 -1.42
C ARG A 99 -4.64 13.23 -1.56
N LYS A 100 -5.45 14.14 -2.11
CA LYS A 100 -6.82 13.88 -2.50
C LYS A 100 -6.90 13.61 -4.01
N LEU A 101 -7.59 12.55 -4.38
CA LEU A 101 -7.83 12.09 -5.75
C LEU A 101 -9.33 12.00 -6.01
N GLU A 102 -9.73 12.36 -7.21
CA GLU A 102 -11.09 12.17 -7.73
C GLU A 102 -10.97 11.17 -8.88
N LEU A 103 -11.50 9.95 -8.70
CA LEU A 103 -11.26 8.79 -9.55
C LEU A 103 -12.50 8.33 -10.32
N GLY A 104 -13.65 8.94 -10.08
CA GLY A 104 -14.89 8.63 -10.78
C GLY A 104 -15.07 9.40 -12.09
N HIS A 105 -16.08 9.03 -12.87
CA HIS A 105 -16.40 9.71 -14.14
C HIS A 105 -16.71 11.21 -13.95
N LYS A 106 -17.30 11.57 -12.82
CA LYS A 106 -17.55 12.96 -12.40
C LYS A 106 -16.91 13.23 -11.05
N PRO A 107 -16.51 14.49 -10.76
CA PRO A 107 -16.07 14.88 -9.44
C PRO A 107 -17.07 14.48 -8.36
N GLY A 108 -16.60 13.88 -7.28
CA GLY A 108 -17.41 13.40 -6.15
C GLY A 108 -17.98 11.99 -6.31
N ASP A 109 -17.97 11.40 -7.51
CA ASP A 109 -18.47 10.02 -7.72
C ASP A 109 -17.66 9.02 -6.90
N LEU A 110 -16.33 9.14 -6.96
CA LEU A 110 -15.38 8.35 -6.19
C LEU A 110 -14.19 9.23 -5.86
N ALA A 111 -13.96 9.48 -4.56
CA ALA A 111 -12.85 10.27 -4.08
C ALA A 111 -12.03 9.46 -3.07
N VAL A 112 -10.71 9.65 -3.13
CA VAL A 112 -9.74 8.98 -2.27
C VAL A 112 -8.85 10.02 -1.63
N THR A 113 -8.82 10.08 -0.31
CA THR A 113 -7.80 10.82 0.44
C THR A 113 -6.78 9.82 0.94
N LEU A 114 -5.52 10.02 0.60
CA LEU A 114 -4.43 9.12 0.93
C LEU A 114 -3.35 9.86 1.71
N THR A 115 -2.89 9.24 2.80
CA THR A 115 -1.70 9.68 3.56
C THR A 115 -0.64 8.58 3.52
N LEU A 116 0.61 8.94 3.20
CA LEU A 116 1.75 8.03 3.20
C LEU A 116 2.70 8.36 4.35
N MET A 117 3.11 7.33 5.11
CA MET A 117 4.13 7.45 6.15
C MET A 117 5.17 6.35 5.99
N GLU A 118 6.45 6.73 5.84
CA GLU A 118 7.57 5.81 6.07
C GLU A 118 7.68 5.48 7.56
N VAL A 119 7.81 4.19 7.89
CA VAL A 119 7.77 3.71 9.27
C VAL A 119 9.14 3.17 9.68
N ASP A 120 9.93 4.01 10.34
CA ASP A 120 11.19 3.64 11.01
C ASP A 120 10.98 3.20 12.48
N SER A 121 9.77 2.75 12.84
CA SER A 121 9.41 2.50 14.24
C SER A 121 9.73 1.06 14.72
N PRO A 122 10.38 0.91 15.90
CA PRO A 122 10.50 -0.37 16.60
C PRO A 122 9.16 -1.01 16.97
N GLU A 123 8.20 -0.22 17.44
CA GLU A 123 6.86 -0.63 17.89
C GLU A 123 6.06 -1.22 16.72
N PHE A 124 6.30 -0.65 15.55
CA PHE A 124 5.74 -1.09 14.31
C PHE A 124 6.26 -2.49 13.88
N ARG A 125 7.54 -2.78 14.12
CA ARG A 125 8.08 -4.14 13.91
C ARG A 125 7.34 -5.16 14.76
N THR A 126 6.97 -4.79 15.99
CA THR A 126 6.20 -5.64 16.90
C THR A 126 4.80 -5.92 16.36
N LEU A 127 4.08 -4.91 15.86
CA LEU A 127 2.77 -5.11 15.22
C LEU A 127 2.86 -6.02 13.99
N MET A 128 3.94 -5.92 13.22
CA MET A 128 4.19 -6.79 12.07
C MET A 128 4.54 -8.22 12.43
N GLN A 129 5.27 -8.47 13.53
CA GLN A 129 5.46 -9.82 14.05
C GLN A 129 4.14 -10.44 14.47
N LEU A 130 3.32 -9.71 15.23
CA LEU A 130 2.01 -10.19 15.69
C LEU A 130 1.06 -10.53 14.53
N MET A 131 1.03 -9.71 13.47
CA MET A 131 0.21 -10.00 12.28
C MET A 131 0.71 -11.24 11.50
N ARG A 132 2.03 -11.46 11.42
CA ARG A 132 2.62 -12.64 10.77
C ARG A 132 2.35 -13.91 11.57
N GLU A 133 2.42 -13.85 12.90
CA GLU A 133 2.08 -14.95 13.80
C GLU A 133 0.59 -15.31 13.74
N SER A 134 -0.29 -14.32 13.67
CA SER A 134 -1.74 -14.54 13.54
C SER A 134 -2.14 -15.19 12.21
N ARG A 135 -1.36 -14.98 11.13
CA ARG A 135 -1.62 -15.58 9.81
C ARG A 135 -0.95 -16.97 9.65
N GLY A 136 -0.16 -17.40 10.64
CA GLY A 136 0.56 -18.67 10.67
C GLY A 136 -0.03 -19.73 11.61
N ARG A 137 -1.22 -19.51 12.19
CA ARG A 137 -1.92 -20.56 12.95
C ARG A 137 -2.83 -21.38 12.03
N PRO A 138 -2.41 -22.58 11.55
CA PRO A 138 -3.39 -23.58 11.15
C PRO A 138 -4.22 -23.95 12.38
N GLY A 139 -5.50 -24.21 12.17
CA GLY A 139 -6.54 -24.29 13.20
C GLY A 139 -6.16 -25.12 14.42
N ALA A 140 -6.51 -24.60 15.58
CA ALA A 140 -6.80 -25.43 16.74
C ALA A 140 -8.32 -25.57 16.80
N ILE A 141 -8.81 -26.67 16.22
CA ILE A 141 -9.99 -27.38 16.73
C ILE A 141 -9.49 -28.47 17.66
#